data_AF-A0A1L9B7K2-F1
#
_entry.id   AF-A0A1L9B7K2-F1
#
_cell.length_a   1.000
_cell.length_b   1.000
_cell.length_c   1.000
_cell.angle_alpha   90.00
_cell.angle_beta   90.00
_cell.angle_gamma   90.00
#
_symmetry.space_group_name_H-M   'P 1'
#
loop_
_entity.id
_entity.type
_entity.pdbx_description
1 polymer ?
#
loop_
_entity_poly.entity_id
_entity_poly.type
_entity_poly.pdbx_seq_one_letter_code
_entity_poly.pdbx_strand_id
1 'polypeptide(L)'
;MSKNLTFTACHAQTWEGRYARIPGDRSVFHIQSCGSRWCPVVFWHRDDGVGTCAAIDAPAIRQLTDAVTAAKRQLGGTGGGSFQINEFGQVLVPASDASGRRLLVGEVNGPIFFNNPFDDNRIIDLSDTAGLRCGDSWPKPYVGFPYNLSKRSQIYFYNMDDEGGSSEYPRAQDTDLVRALRTIRRFGAVRFVVNHAGVVLTKRPPDGEWSAEEQWEPVFVGRIKPNCWFDKES
;
A
#
# COMPACT_ATOMS: atom_id res chain seq x y z
N MET A 1 -3.15 15.87 18.06
CA MET A 1 -3.61 14.60 18.65
C MET A 1 -3.38 13.50 17.63
N SER A 2 -2.50 12.54 17.89
CA SER A 2 -2.41 11.35 17.03
C SER A 2 -3.74 10.61 17.12
N LYS A 3 -4.39 10.33 15.98
CA LYS A 3 -5.63 9.55 15.97
C LYS A 3 -5.29 8.14 16.43
N ASN A 4 -6.08 7.60 17.36
CA ASN A 4 -5.96 6.18 17.72
C ASN A 4 -6.38 5.32 16.52
N LEU A 5 -5.68 4.20 16.33
CA LEU A 5 -6.07 3.20 15.36
C LEU A 5 -7.44 2.60 15.71
N THR A 6 -8.35 2.60 14.75
CA THR A 6 -9.64 1.91 14.82
C THR A 6 -9.83 1.03 13.60
N PHE A 7 -10.49 -0.10 13.78
CA PHE A 7 -10.94 -0.95 12.69
C PHE A 7 -12.45 -1.15 12.83
N THR A 8 -13.18 -0.94 11.73
CA THR A 8 -14.62 -1.20 11.65
C THR A 8 -14.82 -2.35 10.69
N ALA A 9 -15.09 -3.54 11.23
CA ALA A 9 -15.41 -4.70 10.43
C ALA A 9 -16.76 -4.51 9.72
N CYS A 10 -16.89 -5.04 8.51
CA CYS A 10 -18.17 -5.19 7.83
C CYS A 10 -18.46 -6.67 7.54
N HIS A 11 -19.69 -6.98 7.15
CA HIS A 11 -19.94 -8.29 6.54
C HIS A 11 -19.09 -8.38 5.27
N ALA A 12 -18.37 -9.49 5.10
CA ALA A 12 -17.53 -9.67 3.93
C ALA A 12 -18.39 -9.60 2.67
N GLN A 13 -18.05 -8.69 1.76
CA GLN A 13 -18.78 -8.47 0.52
C GLN A 13 -17.84 -8.53 -0.67
N THR A 14 -18.32 -9.03 -1.79
CA THR A 14 -17.53 -9.06 -3.03
C THR A 14 -17.15 -7.65 -3.43
N TRP A 15 -15.88 -7.46 -3.77
CA TRP A 15 -15.34 -6.19 -4.22
C TRP A 15 -15.17 -6.18 -5.74
N GLU A 16 -15.91 -5.29 -6.39
CA GLU A 16 -15.92 -5.09 -7.85
C GLU A 16 -15.24 -3.77 -8.27
N GLY A 17 -14.65 -3.03 -7.32
CA GLY A 17 -13.97 -1.77 -7.59
C GLY A 17 -12.57 -1.93 -8.20
N ARG A 18 -11.93 -0.79 -8.52
CA ARG A 18 -10.65 -0.70 -9.27
C ARG A 18 -9.50 -1.52 -8.68
N TYR A 19 -9.47 -1.69 -7.36
CA TYR A 19 -8.32 -2.28 -6.67
C TYR A 19 -8.17 -3.78 -6.94
N ALA A 20 -7.20 -4.12 -7.78
CA ALA A 20 -6.83 -5.49 -8.07
C ALA A 20 -5.80 -6.07 -7.10
N ARG A 21 -5.74 -7.41 -7.07
CA ARG A 21 -4.65 -8.12 -6.39
C ARG A 21 -3.32 -7.62 -6.96
N ILE A 22 -2.45 -7.12 -6.10
CA ILE A 22 -1.08 -6.78 -6.48
C ILE A 22 -0.30 -8.11 -6.61
N PRO A 23 0.28 -8.42 -7.79
CA PRO A 23 1.02 -9.65 -7.98
C PRO A 23 2.34 -9.63 -7.18
N GLY A 24 2.73 -10.81 -6.69
CA GLY A 24 3.92 -11.00 -5.85
C GLY A 24 3.69 -10.59 -4.38
N ASP A 25 4.78 -10.63 -3.60
CA ASP A 25 4.74 -10.41 -2.15
C ASP A 25 5.17 -9.01 -1.72
N ARG A 26 5.54 -8.18 -2.71
CA ARG A 26 6.08 -6.84 -2.50
C ARG A 26 4.95 -5.81 -2.46
N SER A 27 5.08 -4.82 -1.58
CA SER A 27 4.17 -3.67 -1.44
C SER A 27 2.75 -3.96 -0.93
N VAL A 28 2.53 -5.12 -0.32
CA VAL A 28 1.26 -5.54 0.28
C VAL A 28 1.43 -5.86 1.77
N PHE A 29 0.31 -5.97 2.48
CA PHE A 29 0.27 -6.53 3.82
C PHE A 29 0.11 -8.04 3.74
N HIS A 30 0.54 -8.75 4.78
CA HIS A 30 0.38 -10.20 4.89
C HIS A 30 -0.15 -10.58 6.25
N ILE A 31 -0.91 -11.67 6.33
CA ILE A 31 -1.21 -12.36 7.58
C ILE A 31 -0.22 -13.52 7.72
N GLN A 32 0.60 -13.48 8.78
CA GLN A 32 1.59 -14.51 9.11
C GLN A 32 1.47 -14.98 10.56
N SER A 33 2.00 -16.16 10.84
CA SER A 33 2.10 -16.66 12.21
C SER A 33 3.24 -15.93 12.93
N CYS A 34 2.90 -15.24 14.01
CA CYS A 34 3.78 -14.47 14.86
C CYS A 34 3.75 -15.13 16.26
N GLY A 35 4.51 -16.22 16.42
CA GLY A 35 4.44 -17.07 17.60
C GLY A 35 3.17 -17.93 17.61
N SER A 36 2.29 -17.74 18.60
CA SER A 36 1.04 -18.50 18.75
C SER A 36 -0.18 -17.84 18.10
N ARG A 37 -0.01 -16.68 17.46
CA ARG A 37 -1.11 -15.90 16.88
C ARG A 37 -0.81 -15.50 15.45
N TRP A 38 -1.85 -15.35 14.65
CA TRP A 38 -1.76 -14.66 13.37
C TRP A 38 -1.63 -13.16 13.62
N CYS A 39 -0.80 -12.48 12.83
CA CYS A 39 -0.68 -11.04 12.89
C CYS A 39 -0.45 -10.43 11.50
N PRO A 40 -0.87 -9.17 11.27
CA PRO A 40 -0.53 -8.45 10.06
C PRO A 40 0.96 -8.12 10.06
N VAL A 41 1.62 -8.32 8.93
CA VAL A 41 3.03 -8.02 8.74
C VAL A 41 3.23 -7.29 7.41
N VAL A 42 4.34 -6.55 7.32
CA VAL A 42 4.88 -6.02 6.06
C VAL A 42 6.34 -6.42 5.93
N PHE A 43 6.76 -6.74 4.71
CA PHE A 43 8.17 -7.05 4.46
C PHE A 43 8.95 -5.79 4.12
N TRP A 44 10.08 -5.62 4.80
CA TRP A 44 11.01 -4.53 4.56
C TRP A 44 12.26 -5.06 3.88
N HIS A 45 12.34 -4.81 2.57
CA HIS A 45 13.53 -5.12 1.78
C HIS A 45 14.56 -3.98 1.93
N ARG A 46 15.78 -4.34 2.31
CA ARG A 46 16.96 -3.49 2.42
C ARG A 46 18.14 -4.19 1.73
N ASP A 47 19.24 -3.48 1.53
CA ASP A 47 20.44 -4.05 0.91
C ASP A 47 21.06 -5.19 1.75
N ASP A 48 20.88 -5.14 3.07
CA ASP A 48 21.37 -6.12 4.05
C ASP A 48 20.41 -7.28 4.30
N GLY A 49 19.22 -7.29 3.68
CA GLY A 49 18.28 -8.41 3.76
C GLY A 49 16.80 -8.03 3.78
N VAL A 50 15.97 -8.97 4.22
CA VAL A 50 14.52 -8.79 4.32
C VAL A 50 14.09 -8.96 5.77
N GLY A 51 13.49 -7.91 6.33
CA GLY A 51 12.93 -7.91 7.68
C GLY A 51 11.41 -8.06 7.66
N THR A 52 10.86 -8.85 8.59
CA THR A 52 9.42 -8.94 8.81
C THR A 52 9.00 -7.95 9.89
N CYS A 53 8.25 -6.92 9.51
CA CYS A 53 7.74 -5.93 10.45
C CYS A 53 6.35 -6.37 10.90
N ALA A 54 6.24 -6.92 12.10
CA ALA A 54 4.96 -7.35 12.68
C ALA A 54 4.19 -6.16 13.24
N ALA A 55 2.87 -6.10 12.99
CA ALA A 55 2.03 -5.06 13.56
C ALA A 55 2.00 -5.18 15.09
N ILE A 56 2.05 -4.04 15.77
CA ILE A 56 1.98 -3.98 17.23
C ILE A 56 0.60 -4.43 17.68
N ASP A 57 0.56 -5.33 18.66
CA ASP A 57 -0.68 -5.90 19.16
C ASP A 57 -1.58 -4.81 19.78
N ALA A 58 -2.79 -4.70 19.25
CA ALA A 58 -3.82 -3.75 19.68
C ALA A 58 -5.20 -4.32 19.36
N PRO A 59 -6.27 -3.92 20.08
CA PRO A 59 -7.63 -4.42 19.82
C PRO A 59 -8.06 -4.30 18.35
N ALA A 60 -7.79 -3.15 17.71
CA ALA A 60 -8.11 -2.93 16.30
C ALA A 60 -7.30 -3.85 15.36
N ILE A 61 -6.04 -4.15 15.69
CA ILE A 61 -5.20 -5.08 14.91
C ILE A 61 -5.69 -6.51 15.02
N ARG A 62 -6.14 -6.94 16.21
CA ARG A 62 -6.75 -8.26 16.40
C ARG A 62 -8.02 -8.40 15.57
N GLN A 63 -8.92 -7.42 15.62
CA GLN A 63 -10.15 -7.42 14.83
C GLN A 63 -9.87 -7.42 13.31
N LEU A 64 -8.90 -6.61 12.85
CA LEU A 64 -8.43 -6.62 11.47
C LEU A 64 -7.95 -8.01 11.06
N THR A 65 -7.12 -8.63 11.89
CA THR A 65 -6.57 -9.98 11.67
C THR A 65 -7.69 -10.99 11.54
N ASP A 66 -8.63 -11.00 12.49
CA ASP A 66 -9.75 -11.93 12.51
C ASP A 66 -10.62 -11.80 11.25
N ALA A 67 -10.92 -10.55 10.84
CA ALA A 67 -11.70 -10.28 9.64
C ALA A 67 -10.99 -10.75 8.36
N VAL A 68 -9.69 -10.47 8.21
CA VAL A 68 -8.91 -10.91 7.05
C VAL A 68 -8.78 -12.43 7.02
N THR A 69 -8.45 -13.06 8.16
CA THR A 69 -8.33 -14.52 8.26
C THR A 69 -9.64 -15.23 7.98
N ALA A 70 -10.77 -14.71 8.47
CA ALA A 70 -12.09 -15.24 8.17
C ALA A 70 -12.41 -15.16 6.67
N ALA A 71 -12.19 -14.00 6.04
CA ALA A 71 -12.40 -13.82 4.60
C ALA A 71 -11.48 -14.71 3.76
N LYS A 72 -10.22 -14.89 4.17
CA LYS A 72 -9.30 -15.83 3.50
C LYS A 72 -9.82 -17.26 3.54
N ARG A 73 -10.40 -17.70 4.66
CA ARG A 73 -11.03 -19.03 4.77
C ARG A 73 -12.31 -19.14 3.94
N GLN A 74 -13.12 -18.09 3.91
CA GLN A 74 -14.31 -18.01 3.04
C GLN A 74 -13.95 -18.16 1.56
N LEU A 75 -12.79 -17.63 1.14
CA LEU A 75 -12.24 -17.77 -0.20
C LEU A 75 -11.51 -19.10 -0.44
N GLY A 76 -11.59 -20.07 0.48
CA GLY A 76 -10.98 -21.39 0.35
C GLY A 76 -9.48 -21.47 0.72
N GLY A 77 -8.91 -20.42 1.32
CA GLY A 77 -7.53 -20.38 1.78
C GLY A 77 -7.33 -20.86 3.24
N THR A 78 -6.07 -20.88 3.69
CA THR A 78 -5.68 -21.33 5.04
C THR A 78 -5.93 -20.30 6.15
N GLY A 79 -6.27 -19.06 5.78
CA GLY A 79 -6.42 -17.93 6.72
C GLY A 79 -5.22 -16.98 6.77
N GLY A 80 -4.10 -17.36 6.15
CA GLY A 80 -2.91 -16.51 5.97
C GLY A 80 -2.80 -15.90 4.57
N GLY A 81 -1.68 -15.20 4.33
CA GLY A 81 -1.30 -14.66 3.02
C GLY A 81 -1.62 -13.17 2.85
N SER A 82 -1.52 -12.67 1.61
CA SER A 82 -1.56 -11.23 1.35
C SER A 82 -2.95 -10.62 1.38
N PHE A 83 -3.03 -9.38 1.83
CA PHE A 83 -4.20 -8.52 1.75
C PHE A 83 -3.74 -7.09 1.48
N GLN A 84 -4.68 -6.21 1.13
CA GLN A 84 -4.39 -4.81 0.84
C GLN A 84 -5.22 -3.88 1.70
N ILE A 85 -4.68 -2.70 1.97
CA ILE A 85 -5.41 -1.58 2.55
C ILE A 85 -5.21 -0.39 1.61
N ASN A 86 -6.28 0.12 1.03
CA ASN A 86 -6.20 1.28 0.12
C ASN A 86 -6.08 2.59 0.90
N GLU A 87 -5.85 3.69 0.19
CA GLU A 87 -5.70 5.05 0.73
C GLU A 87 -6.95 5.58 1.46
N PHE A 88 -8.11 4.92 1.28
CA PHE A 88 -9.35 5.20 2.00
C PHE A 88 -9.52 4.34 3.25
N GLY A 89 -8.54 3.48 3.56
CA GLY A 89 -8.58 2.56 4.70
C GLY A 89 -9.33 1.27 4.44
N GLN A 90 -9.87 1.04 3.24
CA GLN A 90 -10.65 -0.16 2.94
C GLN A 90 -9.73 -1.38 2.87
N VAL A 91 -10.13 -2.44 3.58
CA VAL A 91 -9.36 -3.67 3.71
C VAL A 91 -9.87 -4.70 2.71
N LEU A 92 -9.03 -5.01 1.73
CA LEU A 92 -9.34 -5.87 0.60
C LEU A 92 -8.58 -7.18 0.70
N VAL A 93 -9.31 -8.29 0.58
CA VAL A 93 -8.79 -9.64 0.74
C VAL A 93 -8.94 -10.38 -0.59
N PRO A 94 -7.85 -10.58 -1.36
CA PRO A 94 -7.92 -11.29 -2.62
C PRO A 94 -8.01 -12.80 -2.41
N ALA A 95 -8.70 -13.49 -3.32
CA ALA A 95 -8.68 -14.94 -3.43
C ALA A 95 -7.29 -15.42 -3.90
N SER A 96 -6.90 -16.62 -3.48
CA SER A 96 -5.61 -17.22 -3.85
C SER A 96 -5.66 -18.05 -5.13
N ASP A 97 -6.85 -18.26 -5.69
CA ASP A 97 -7.16 -19.17 -6.80
C ASP A 97 -7.03 -18.53 -8.20
N ALA A 98 -6.37 -17.37 -8.29
CA ALA A 98 -6.23 -16.57 -9.51
C ALA A 98 -7.56 -16.12 -10.16
N SER A 99 -8.71 -16.34 -9.53
CA SER A 99 -10.03 -15.92 -10.05
C SER A 99 -10.23 -14.41 -10.11
N GLY A 100 -9.28 -13.63 -9.60
CA GLY A 100 -9.40 -12.19 -9.48
C GLY A 100 -10.36 -11.73 -8.37
N ARG A 101 -11.19 -12.62 -7.79
CA ARG A 101 -12.16 -12.29 -6.74
C ARG A 101 -11.50 -11.66 -5.52
N ARG A 102 -12.15 -10.66 -4.93
CA ARG A 102 -11.72 -10.00 -3.69
C ARG A 102 -12.92 -9.78 -2.77
N LEU A 103 -12.68 -9.72 -1.48
CA LEU A 103 -13.66 -9.34 -0.48
C LEU A 103 -13.24 -8.04 0.21
N LEU A 104 -14.17 -7.11 0.39
CA LEU A 104 -14.05 -6.02 1.36
C LEU A 104 -14.49 -6.54 2.73
N VAL A 105 -13.65 -6.36 3.75
CA VAL A 105 -13.88 -6.93 5.10
C VAL A 105 -14.00 -5.89 6.21
N GLY A 106 -13.76 -4.62 5.88
CA GLY A 106 -13.88 -3.52 6.83
C GLY A 106 -12.96 -2.36 6.45
N GLU A 107 -12.83 -1.43 7.39
CA GLU A 107 -12.08 -0.19 7.19
C GLU A 107 -11.20 0.13 8.39
N VAL A 108 -9.97 0.56 8.12
CA VAL A 108 -9.02 1.08 9.09
C VAL A 108 -9.03 2.60 9.08
N ASN A 109 -8.99 3.21 10.27
CA ASN A 109 -8.74 4.64 10.44
C ASN A 109 -7.63 4.85 11.47
N GLY A 110 -6.69 5.75 11.18
CA GLY A 110 -5.52 5.99 12.01
C GLY A 110 -4.28 5.20 11.59
N PRO A 111 -3.13 5.47 12.24
CA PRO A 111 -1.85 4.86 11.90
C PRO A 111 -1.78 3.41 12.35
N ILE A 112 -1.23 2.55 11.48
CA ILE A 112 -0.82 1.19 11.84
C ILE A 112 0.66 1.20 12.22
N PHE A 113 0.96 0.75 13.43
CA PHE A 113 2.32 0.67 13.94
C PHE A 113 2.89 -0.74 13.78
N PHE A 114 4.17 -0.82 13.43
CA PHE A 114 4.90 -2.08 13.29
C PHE A 114 6.20 -2.07 14.11
N ASN A 115 6.61 -3.25 14.58
CA ASN A 115 7.94 -3.45 15.13
C ASN A 115 8.99 -3.30 14.03
N ASN A 116 10.13 -2.69 14.36
CA ASN A 116 11.28 -2.61 13.47
C ASN A 116 12.24 -3.80 13.71
N PRO A 117 12.37 -4.74 12.77
CA PRO A 117 13.25 -5.90 12.95
C PRO A 117 14.75 -5.56 12.86
N PHE A 118 15.10 -4.31 12.54
CA PHE A 118 16.48 -3.83 12.43
C PHE A 118 16.89 -2.86 13.54
N ASP A 119 15.95 -2.43 14.39
CA ASP A 119 16.19 -1.56 15.54
C ASP A 119 15.03 -1.71 16.54
N ASP A 120 15.21 -2.57 17.53
CA ASP A 120 14.18 -2.92 18.52
C ASP A 120 13.63 -1.71 19.32
N ASN A 121 14.35 -0.59 19.33
CA ASN A 121 13.93 0.62 20.04
C ASN A 121 13.08 1.57 19.17
N ARG A 122 12.78 1.18 17.92
CA ARG A 122 11.99 2.02 17.00
C ARG A 122 10.73 1.32 16.53
N ILE A 123 9.65 2.08 16.55
CA ILE A 123 8.37 1.71 15.95
C ILE A 123 8.31 2.31 14.55
N ILE A 124 7.80 1.53 13.60
CA ILE A 124 7.51 1.99 12.24
C ILE A 124 6.08 2.49 12.19
N ASP A 125 5.92 3.77 11.88
CA ASP A 125 4.65 4.39 11.48
C ASP A 125 4.72 4.74 9.99
N LEU A 126 3.91 4.06 9.16
CA LEU A 126 3.87 4.29 7.70
C LEU A 126 3.21 5.63 7.33
N SER A 127 2.50 6.27 8.26
CA SER A 127 1.91 7.60 8.07
C SER A 127 2.88 8.72 8.42
N ASP A 128 3.88 8.46 9.26
CA ASP A 128 4.81 9.49 9.67
C ASP A 128 5.74 9.90 8.51
N THR A 129 5.69 11.17 8.15
CA THR A 129 6.53 11.79 7.11
C THR A 129 7.29 12.98 7.67
N ALA A 130 7.41 13.10 9.01
CA ALA A 130 8.06 14.23 9.64
C ALA A 130 9.53 14.32 9.21
N GLY A 131 9.97 15.51 8.83
CA GLY A 131 11.34 15.77 8.38
C GLY A 131 11.68 15.30 6.95
N LEU A 132 10.77 14.59 6.27
CA LEU A 132 10.99 14.16 4.88
C LEU A 132 10.56 15.24 3.89
N ARG A 133 11.41 15.46 2.88
CA ARG A 133 11.14 16.29 1.70
C ARG A 133 10.98 15.40 0.47
N CYS A 134 10.31 15.94 -0.55
CA CYS A 134 10.19 15.25 -1.83
C CYS A 134 11.57 14.85 -2.37
N GLY A 135 11.73 13.56 -2.69
CA GLY A 135 12.96 12.96 -3.16
C GLY A 135 13.88 12.42 -2.06
N ASP A 136 13.57 12.60 -0.78
CA ASP A 136 14.33 11.95 0.30
C ASP A 136 14.07 10.43 0.27
N SER A 137 15.10 9.63 0.58
CA SER A 137 14.97 8.16 0.67
C SER A 137 13.93 7.78 1.73
N TRP A 138 13.07 6.81 1.40
CA TRP A 138 12.00 6.35 2.28
C TRP A 138 12.54 5.31 3.27
N PRO A 139 12.60 5.62 4.58
CA PRO A 139 13.32 4.80 5.55
C PRO A 139 12.42 3.72 6.17
N LYS A 140 11.39 3.26 5.47
CA LYS A 140 10.31 2.40 5.97
C LYS A 140 9.90 1.39 4.88
N PRO A 141 9.10 0.36 5.20
CA PRO A 141 8.55 -0.56 4.20
C PRO A 141 7.83 0.17 3.06
N TYR A 142 8.09 -0.25 1.82
CA TYR A 142 7.43 0.28 0.62
C TYR A 142 6.12 -0.49 0.40
N VAL A 143 4.99 0.04 0.86
CA VAL A 143 3.66 -0.61 0.83
C VAL A 143 2.61 0.37 0.31
N GLY A 144 1.71 -0.09 -0.56
CA GLY A 144 0.62 0.73 -1.09
C GLY A 144 0.12 0.26 -2.45
N PHE A 145 -0.99 0.85 -2.91
CA PHE A 145 -1.56 0.55 -4.22
C PHE A 145 -0.81 1.28 -5.34
N PRO A 146 -0.55 0.62 -6.48
CA PRO A 146 0.15 1.21 -7.59
C PRO A 146 -0.73 2.17 -8.41
N TYR A 147 -0.17 3.31 -8.76
CA TYR A 147 -0.70 4.30 -9.68
C TYR A 147 0.38 4.69 -10.69
N ASN A 148 -0.03 5.42 -11.72
CA ASN A 148 0.86 5.83 -12.80
C ASN A 148 0.75 7.33 -13.08
N LEU A 149 1.88 7.94 -13.40
CA LEU A 149 1.96 9.23 -14.06
C LEU A 149 2.34 8.98 -15.53
N SER A 150 1.49 9.42 -16.45
CA SER A 150 1.73 9.27 -17.89
C SER A 150 2.87 10.18 -18.36
N LYS A 151 3.37 9.96 -19.59
CA LYS A 151 4.33 10.89 -20.24
C LYS A 151 3.75 12.30 -20.41
N ARG A 152 2.43 12.44 -20.46
CA ARG A 152 1.70 13.71 -20.56
C ARG A 152 1.38 14.32 -19.19
N SER A 153 1.99 13.80 -18.13
CA SER A 153 1.83 14.32 -16.76
C SER A 153 0.39 14.23 -16.23
N GLN A 154 -0.29 13.13 -16.57
CA GLN A 154 -1.60 12.79 -16.02
C GLN A 154 -1.47 11.60 -15.08
N ILE A 155 -1.95 11.77 -13.85
CA ILE A 155 -2.12 10.69 -12.89
C ILE A 155 -3.30 9.84 -13.32
N TYR A 156 -3.11 8.52 -13.31
CA TYR A 156 -4.14 7.54 -13.62
C TYR A 156 -3.93 6.24 -12.84
N PHE A 157 -5.02 5.52 -12.64
CA PHE A 157 -5.04 4.13 -12.20
C PHE A 157 -5.20 3.24 -13.44
N TYR A 158 -4.44 2.14 -13.51
CA TYR A 158 -4.54 1.20 -14.63
C TYR A 158 -5.29 -0.04 -14.17
N ASN A 159 -6.49 -0.23 -14.69
CA ASN A 159 -7.30 -1.41 -14.49
C ASN A 159 -6.94 -2.45 -15.55
N MET A 160 -6.82 -3.70 -15.13
CA MET A 160 -6.69 -4.84 -16.02
C MET A 160 -7.84 -5.79 -15.68
N ASP A 161 -8.72 -5.99 -16.65
CA ASP A 161 -9.86 -6.88 -16.60
C ASP A 161 -9.80 -7.89 -17.76
N ASP A 162 -10.80 -8.75 -17.87
CA ASP A 162 -10.88 -9.77 -18.92
C ASP A 162 -11.08 -9.17 -20.34
N GLU A 163 -11.53 -7.92 -20.43
CA GLU A 163 -11.73 -7.17 -21.69
C GLU A 163 -10.48 -6.40 -22.13
N GLY A 164 -9.49 -6.28 -21.24
CA GLY A 164 -8.18 -5.70 -21.50
C GLY A 164 -7.76 -4.69 -20.43
N GLY A 165 -6.97 -3.71 -20.85
CA GLY A 165 -6.41 -2.71 -19.93
C GLY A 165 -7.00 -1.33 -20.16
N SER A 166 -7.60 -0.74 -19.13
CA SER A 166 -8.19 0.60 -19.16
C SER A 166 -7.50 1.55 -18.17
N SER A 167 -7.49 2.84 -18.49
CA SER A 167 -6.93 3.88 -17.62
C SER A 167 -8.06 4.73 -17.04
N GLU A 168 -8.12 4.79 -15.72
CA GLU A 168 -9.04 5.65 -14.98
C GLU A 168 -8.30 6.88 -14.44
N TYR A 169 -8.91 8.06 -14.54
CA TYR A 169 -8.31 9.32 -14.12
C TYR A 169 -9.05 9.89 -12.90
N PRO A 170 -8.36 10.56 -11.96
CA PRO A 170 -9.01 11.23 -10.85
C PRO A 170 -9.86 12.41 -11.35
N ARG A 171 -10.82 12.86 -10.52
CA ARG A 171 -11.73 13.99 -10.84
C ARG A 171 -11.00 15.26 -11.27
N ALA A 172 -9.84 15.51 -10.67
CA ALA A 172 -8.96 16.61 -11.01
C ALA A 172 -7.50 16.15 -10.89
N GLN A 173 -6.59 16.78 -11.65
CA GLN A 173 -5.17 16.49 -11.56
C GLN A 173 -4.52 17.29 -10.42
N ASP A 174 -3.88 16.61 -9.47
CA ASP A 174 -3.08 17.27 -8.44
C ASP A 174 -1.75 17.78 -9.03
N THR A 175 -1.76 19.03 -9.48
CA THR A 175 -0.59 19.64 -10.14
C THR A 175 0.67 19.66 -9.27
N ASP A 176 0.55 19.71 -7.94
CA ASP A 176 1.72 19.71 -7.06
C ASP A 176 2.31 18.31 -6.94
N LEU A 177 1.47 17.28 -6.82
CA LEU A 177 1.93 15.91 -6.84
C LEU A 177 2.57 15.55 -8.19
N VAL A 178 1.98 16.01 -9.30
CA VAL A 178 2.56 15.86 -10.64
C VAL A 178 3.95 16.52 -10.71
N ARG A 179 4.11 17.75 -10.21
CA ARG A 179 5.42 18.43 -10.15
C ARG A 179 6.42 17.65 -9.29
N ALA A 180 6.00 17.18 -8.11
CA ALA A 180 6.86 16.41 -7.21
C ALA A 180 7.37 15.12 -7.86
N LEU A 181 6.50 14.35 -8.51
CA LEU A 181 6.88 13.16 -9.28
C LEU A 181 7.85 13.52 -10.42
N ARG A 182 7.67 14.68 -11.06
CA ARG A 182 8.56 15.17 -12.13
C ARG A 182 9.91 15.66 -11.63
N THR A 183 10.02 16.11 -10.39
CA THR A 183 11.31 16.40 -9.75
C THR A 183 12.13 15.12 -9.57
N ILE A 184 11.48 14.00 -9.26
CA ILE A 184 12.15 12.69 -9.11
C ILE A 184 12.46 12.07 -10.48
N ARG A 185 11.51 12.11 -11.42
CA ARG A 185 11.70 11.62 -12.79
C ARG A 185 11.19 12.64 -13.82
N ARG A 186 12.13 13.37 -14.41
CA ARG A 186 11.84 14.49 -15.33
C ARG A 186 11.04 14.08 -16.57
N PHE A 187 11.30 12.89 -17.12
CA PHE A 187 10.68 12.42 -18.36
C PHE A 187 10.21 10.97 -18.27
N GLY A 188 9.25 10.59 -19.11
CA GLY A 188 8.73 9.23 -19.17
C GLY A 188 7.52 9.00 -18.27
N ALA A 189 7.09 7.74 -18.18
CA ALA A 189 6.06 7.34 -17.24
C ALA A 189 6.68 7.10 -15.84
N VAL A 190 5.91 7.32 -14.79
CA VAL A 190 6.32 7.03 -13.40
C VAL A 190 5.30 6.08 -12.80
N ARG A 191 5.77 4.95 -12.26
CA ARG A 191 4.96 4.12 -11.36
C ARG A 191 5.23 4.57 -9.93
N PHE A 192 4.18 4.76 -9.16
CA PHE A 192 4.27 5.12 -7.76
C PHE A 192 3.23 4.34 -6.96
N VAL A 193 3.36 4.30 -5.64
CA VAL A 193 2.37 3.71 -4.75
C VAL A 193 1.79 4.74 -3.80
N VAL A 194 0.56 4.53 -3.38
CA VAL A 194 -0.09 5.28 -2.31
C VAL A 194 -0.47 4.32 -1.19
N ASN A 195 -0.01 4.61 0.02
CA ASN A 195 -0.30 3.78 1.18
C ASN A 195 -1.64 4.16 1.85
N HIS A 196 -2.07 3.38 2.85
CA HIS A 196 -3.34 3.61 3.57
C HIS A 196 -3.45 4.97 4.27
N ALA A 197 -2.34 5.66 4.49
CA ALA A 197 -2.30 6.99 5.10
C ALA A 197 -2.21 8.12 4.06
N GLY A 198 -2.34 7.80 2.76
CA GLY A 198 -2.25 8.73 1.65
C GLY A 198 -0.82 9.19 1.33
N VAL A 199 0.21 8.54 1.86
CA VAL A 199 1.61 8.84 1.56
C VAL A 199 1.95 8.29 0.17
N VAL A 200 2.58 9.13 -0.65
CA VAL A 200 2.97 8.79 -2.02
C VAL A 200 4.47 8.47 -2.07
N LEU A 201 4.79 7.29 -2.58
CA LEU A 201 6.15 6.78 -2.71
C LEU A 201 6.41 6.38 -4.16
N THR A 202 7.61 6.61 -4.66
CA THR A 202 8.07 6.04 -5.94
C THR A 202 9.45 5.44 -5.77
N LYS A 203 10.04 4.94 -6.86
CA LYS A 203 11.41 4.45 -6.86
C LYS A 203 12.26 5.22 -7.86
N ARG A 204 13.54 5.39 -7.53
CA ARG A 204 14.55 5.98 -8.40
C ARG A 204 15.85 5.16 -8.36
N PRO A 205 16.73 5.27 -9.36
CA PRO A 205 18.09 4.75 -9.25
C PRO A 205 18.85 5.56 -8.18
N PRO A 206 19.64 4.92 -7.29
CA PRO A 206 20.45 5.61 -6.28
C PRO A 206 21.37 6.67 -6.90
N ASP A 207 21.98 6.34 -8.04
CA ASP A 207 22.97 7.19 -8.72
C ASP A 207 22.34 8.18 -9.72
N GLY A 208 21.00 8.23 -9.80
CA GLY A 208 20.29 9.12 -10.72
C GLY A 208 20.28 8.68 -12.19
N GLU A 209 21.08 7.68 -12.56
CA GLU A 209 21.09 7.10 -13.91
C GLU A 209 19.99 6.06 -14.08
N TRP A 210 19.05 6.34 -14.99
CA TRP A 210 17.95 5.45 -15.30
C TRP A 210 18.44 4.35 -16.26
N SER A 211 19.16 3.37 -15.73
CA SER A 211 19.65 2.20 -16.47
C SER A 211 18.72 0.98 -16.31
N ALA A 212 18.96 -0.07 -17.08
CA ALA A 212 18.23 -1.33 -16.98
C ALA A 212 18.68 -2.20 -15.79
N GLU A 213 19.79 -1.86 -15.13
CA GLU A 213 20.32 -2.60 -13.98
C GLU A 213 19.58 -2.14 -12.72
N GLU A 214 18.74 -3.02 -12.20
CA GLU A 214 17.59 -2.71 -11.33
C GLU A 214 17.93 -2.44 -9.84
N GLN A 215 18.89 -1.57 -9.55
CA GLN A 215 19.01 -1.03 -8.19
C GLN A 215 18.10 0.19 -8.06
N TRP A 216 16.99 0.02 -7.36
CA TRP A 216 15.95 1.04 -7.19
C TRP A 216 15.66 1.28 -5.71
N GLU A 217 15.91 2.49 -5.22
CA GLU A 217 15.57 2.87 -3.85
C GLU A 217 14.17 3.51 -3.79
N PRO A 218 13.37 3.23 -2.74
CA PRO A 218 12.12 3.93 -2.50
C PRO A 218 12.38 5.35 -2.00
N VAL A 219 11.62 6.32 -2.51
CA VAL A 219 11.70 7.73 -2.11
C VAL A 219 10.33 8.30 -1.78
N PHE A 220 10.29 9.23 -0.83
CA PHE A 220 9.10 9.98 -0.49
C PHE A 220 8.80 11.04 -1.55
N VAL A 221 7.55 11.13 -2.00
CA VAL A 221 7.10 12.14 -2.97
C VAL A 221 6.31 13.25 -2.27
N GLY A 222 5.38 12.85 -1.40
CA GLY A 222 4.40 13.74 -0.81
C GLY A 222 3.19 12.97 -0.28
N ARG A 223 2.05 13.65 -0.21
CA ARG A 223 0.76 13.08 0.19
C ARG A 223 -0.30 13.42 -0.85
N ILE A 224 -1.27 12.54 -1.04
CA ILE A 224 -2.43 12.82 -1.88
C ILE A 224 -3.26 13.96 -1.30
N LYS A 225 -3.88 14.75 -2.17
CA LYS A 225 -4.93 15.71 -1.80
C LYS A 225 -6.29 15.07 -2.08
N PRO A 226 -7.12 14.79 -1.05
CA PRO A 226 -8.38 14.08 -1.23
C PRO A 226 -9.33 14.71 -2.25
N ASN A 227 -9.36 16.04 -2.35
CA ASN A 227 -10.20 16.78 -3.31
C ASN A 227 -9.73 16.69 -4.77
N CYS A 228 -8.50 16.23 -5.01
CA CYS A 228 -7.94 15.99 -6.34
C CYS A 228 -7.66 14.50 -6.57
N TRP A 229 -8.22 13.63 -5.74
CA TRP A 229 -8.00 12.20 -5.83
C TRP A 229 -9.20 11.47 -6.41
N PHE A 230 -9.07 10.16 -6.54
CA PHE A 230 -10.17 9.28 -6.88
C PHE A 230 -11.24 9.30 -5.80
N ASP A 231 -12.44 8.86 -6.16
CA ASP A 231 -13.48 8.63 -5.17
C ASP A 231 -13.25 7.32 -4.43
N LYS A 232 -13.69 7.30 -3.18
CA LYS A 232 -13.85 6.04 -2.46
C LYS A 232 -14.96 5.24 -3.12
N GLU A 233 -14.65 4.01 -3.51
CA GLU A 233 -15.63 3.06 -4.03
C GLU A 233 -16.37 2.38 -2.88
N SER A 234 -17.61 1.99 -3.12
CA SER A 234 -18.52 1.37 -2.13
C SER A 234 -18.82 -0.07 -2.48
#